data_AF-A0A1X6Z8V3-F1
#
_entry.id   AF-A0A1X6Z8V3-F1
#
_cell.length_a   1.000
_cell.length_b   1.000
_cell.length_c   1.000
_cell.angle_alpha   90.00
_cell.angle_beta   90.00
_cell.angle_gamma   90.00
#
_symmetry.space_group_name_H-M   'P 1'
#
loop_
_entity.id
_entity.type
_entity.pdbx_description
1 polymer ?
#
loop_
_entity_poly.entity_id
_entity_poly.type
_entity_poly.pdbx_seq_one_letter_code
_entity_poly.pdbx_strand_id
1 'polypeptide(L)' 'MDITSQRTAMRPADMRRAVSEWVSKGCTVKIGPDGSIEVKPPQVTMDDADLVDWTRKA' A
#
# COMPACT_ATOMS: atom_id res chain seq x y z
N MET A 1 1.03 21.47 21.52
CA MET A 1 0.47 20.13 21.24
C MET A 1 1.62 19.31 20.66
N ASP A 2 2.45 18.78 21.54
CA ASP A 2 3.57 17.91 21.17
C ASP A 2 3.00 16.55 20.77
N ILE A 3 2.82 16.34 19.47
CA ILE A 3 2.51 15.03 18.91
C ILE A 3 3.83 14.26 18.85
N THR A 4 4.42 13.95 20.00
CA THR A 4 5.37 12.85 20.10
C THR A 4 4.55 11.57 19.92
N SER A 5 4.25 11.29 18.64
CA SER A 5 3.74 10.01 18.18
C SER A 5 4.66 8.96 18.78
N GLN A 6 4.19 8.27 19.82
CA GLN A 6 4.88 7.12 20.39
C GLN A 6 5.01 6.12 19.24
N ARG A 7 6.16 6.14 18.57
CA ARG A 7 6.55 5.14 17.60
C ARG A 7 6.76 3.87 18.40
N THR A 8 5.67 3.16 18.68
CA THR A 8 5.71 1.85 19.32
C THR A 8 6.56 0.98 18.43
N ALA A 9 7.77 0.66 18.89
CA ALA A 9 8.67 -0.21 18.16
C ALA A 9 7.99 -1.57 18.01
N MET A 10 7.58 -1.89 16.79
CA MET A 10 6.98 -3.18 16.47
C MET A 10 8.02 -4.26 16.71
N ARG A 11 7.64 -5.37 17.36
CA ARG A 11 8.57 -6.49 17.53
C ARG A 11 8.91 -7.08 16.15
N PRO A 12 10.13 -7.60 15.94
CA PRO A 12 10.52 -8.17 14.65
C PRO A 12 9.60 -9.30 14.14
N ALA A 13 8.97 -10.05 15.05
CA ALA A 13 7.99 -11.08 14.69
C ALA A 13 6.70 -10.47 14.14
N ASP A 14 6.20 -9.40 14.78
CA ASP A 14 4.98 -8.70 14.35
C ASP A 14 5.20 -8.03 12.98
N MET A 15 6.39 -7.48 12.74
CA MET A 15 6.75 -6.88 11.44
C MET A 15 6.78 -7.91 10.31
N ARG A 16 7.33 -9.10 10.56
CA ARG A 16 7.31 -10.20 9.60
C ARG A 16 5.89 -10.65 9.29
N ARG A 17 5.01 -10.73 10.30
CA ARG A 17 3.60 -11.08 10.10
C ARG A 17 2.87 -10.02 9.26
N ALA A 18 3.09 -8.74 9.56
CA ALA A 18 2.49 -7.64 8.81
C ALA A 18 2.93 -7.64 7.34
N VAL A 19 4.22 -7.86 7.06
CA VAL A 19 4.73 -7.97 5.69
C VAL A 19 4.09 -9.14 4.95
N SER A 20 3.99 -10.31 5.56
CA SER A 20 3.30 -11.47 4.96
C SER A 20 1.83 -11.16 4.65
N GLU A 21 1.14 -10.45 5.54
CA GLU A 21 -0.24 -10.04 5.32
C GLU A 21 -0.36 -9.06 4.15
N TRP A 22 0.51 -8.06 4.04
CA TRP A 22 0.51 -7.12 2.92
C TRP A 22 0.77 -7.81 1.59
N VAL A 23 1.74 -8.72 1.53
CA VAL A 23 2.01 -9.51 0.33
C VAL A 23 0.79 -10.36 -0.05
N SER A 24 0.10 -10.97 0.92
CA SER A 24 -1.13 -11.75 0.66
C SER A 24 -2.28 -10.90 0.10
N LYS A 25 -2.29 -9.60 0.40
CA LYS A 25 -3.26 -8.62 -0.13
C LYS A 25 -2.84 -8.04 -1.49
N GLY A 26 -1.76 -8.54 -2.09
CA GLY A 26 -1.24 -8.07 -3.38
C GLY A 26 -0.41 -6.79 -3.30
N CYS A 27 -0.05 -6.33 -2.09
CA CYS A 27 0.88 -5.21 -1.95
C CYS A 27 2.30 -5.64 -2.30
N THR A 28 3.07 -4.72 -2.89
CA THR A 28 4.51 -4.91 -3.09
C THR A 28 5.26 -4.29 -1.92
N VAL A 29 6.14 -5.07 -1.28
CA VAL A 29 6.99 -4.59 -0.18
C VAL A 29 8.44 -4.57 -0.64
N LYS A 30 9.11 -3.42 -0.50
CA LYS A 30 10.55 -3.27 -0.74
C LYS A 30 11.25 -2.93 0.57
N ILE A 31 12.39 -3.58 0.81
CA ILE A 31 13.23 -3.35 1.98
C ILE A 31 14.54 -2.73 1.47
N GLY A 32 14.81 -1.51 1.90
CA GLY A 32 16.04 -0.79 1.59
C GLY A 32 17.23 -1.28 2.41
N PRO A 33 18.47 -1.05 1.94
CA PRO A 33 19.69 -1.44 2.65
C PRO A 33 19.90 -0.67 3.97
N ASP A 34 19.22 0.46 4.14
CA ASP A 34 19.14 1.27 5.36
C ASP A 34 18.07 0.77 6.35
N GLY A 35 17.35 -0.30 6.01
CA GLY A 35 16.25 -0.83 6.80
C GLY A 35 14.93 -0.08 6.60
N SER A 36 14.84 0.81 5.60
CA SER A 36 13.57 1.41 5.19
C SER A 36 12.64 0.36 4.58
N ILE A 37 11.33 0.51 4.80
CA ILE A 37 10.31 -0.36 4.24
C ILE A 37 9.36 0.49 3.42
N GLU A 38 9.31 0.24 2.11
CA GLU A 38 8.35 0.86 1.19
C GLU A 38 7.26 -0.17 0.87
N VAL A 39 6.00 0.20 1.08
CA VAL A 39 4.84 -0.65 0.77
C VAL A 39 4.02 0.05 -0.31
N LYS A 40 3.87 -0.59 -1.47
CA LYS A 40 3.01 -0.12 -2.55
C LYS A 40 1.72 -0.94 -2.56
N PRO A 41 0.54 -0.29 -2.59
CA PRO A 41 -0.72 -1.01 -2.75
C PRO A 41 -0.74 -1.75 -4.10
N PRO A 42 -1.57 -2.80 -4.24
CA PRO A 42 -1.80 -3.42 -5.53
C PRO A 42 -2.26 -2.34 -6.52
N GLN A 43 -1.64 -2.33 -7.70
CA GLN A 43 -2.10 -1.51 -8.82
C GLN A 43 -3.45 -2.08 -9.25
N VAL A 44 -4.53 -1.40 -8.90
CA VAL A 44 -5.82 -1.64 -9.56
C VAL A 44 -5.65 -0.99 -10.92
N THR A 45 -5.38 -1.79 -11.95
CA THR A 45 -5.53 -1.31 -13.32
C THR A 45 -7.02 -1.00 -13.49
N MET A 46 -7.38 0.28 -13.35
CA MET A 46 -8.60 0.82 -13.96
C MET A 46 -8.40 0.84 -15.48
N ASP A 47 -8.09 -0.31 -16.08
CA ASP A 47 -8.40 -0.52 -17.48
C ASP A 47 -9.93 -0.64 -17.52
N ASP A 48 -10.58 0.25 -18.26
CA ASP A 48 -12.03 0.33 -18.42
C ASP A 48 -12.84 0.83 -17.22
N ALA A 49 -12.42 1.94 -16.60
CA ALA A 49 -13.43 2.90 -16.10
C ALA A 49 -14.12 3.52 -17.32
N ASP A 50 -15.10 2.77 -17.84
CA ASP A 50 -16.11 3.08 -18.84
C ASP A 50 -16.34 4.60 -18.98
N LEU A 51 -15.57 5.22 -19.88
CA LEU A 51 -15.81 6.59 -20.31
C LEU A 51 -17.09 6.55 -21.14
N VAL A 52 -18.24 6.62 -20.47
CA VAL A 52 -19.54 6.79 -21.11
C VAL A 52 -19.46 8.05 -21.96
N ASP A 53 -19.39 7.88 -23.28
CA ASP A 53 -19.36 8.98 -24.24
C ASP A 53 -20.77 9.56 -24.37
N TRP A 54 -21.07 10.62 -23.60
CA TRP A 54 -22.34 11.35 -23.66
C TRP A 54 -22.49 12.19 -24.95
N THR A 55 -21.49 12.22 -25.83
CA THR A 55 -21.55 12.98 -27.09
C THR A 55 -22.35 12.27 -28.19
N ARG A 56 -22.83 11.05 -27.94
CA ARG A 56 -23.82 10.36 -28.79
C ARG A 56 -25.25 10.53 -28.27
N LYS A 57 -25.78 11.75 -28.32
CA LYS A 57 -27.21 11.90 -28.59
C LYS A 57 -27.43 13.05 -29.56
N ALA A 58 -27.98 12.64 -30.69
CA ALA A 58 -28.51 13.44 -31.79
C ALA A 58 -29.63 14.38 -31.33
#